data_AF-A0A7Y7IU01-F1
#
_entry.id   AF-A0A7Y7IU01-F1
#
_cell.length_a   1.000
_cell.length_b   1.000
_cell.length_c   1.000
_cell.angle_alpha   90.00
_cell.angle_beta   90.00
_cell.angle_gamma   90.00
#
_symmetry.space_group_name_H-M   'P 1'
#
loop_
_entity.id
_entity.type
_entity.pdbx_description
1 polymer ?
#
loop_
_entity_poly.entity_id
_entity_poly.type
_entity_poly.pdbx_seq_one_letter_code
_entity_poly.pdbx_strand_id
1 'polypeptide(L)' 'MPADFEFPGERVLIHREGSRLIIEPVPGKRLSAVLAELEPLPAEDAFPDIDRTLLPARDIDL' A
#
# COMPACT_ATOMS: atom_id res chain seq x y z
N MET A 1 4.81 23.84 18.81
CA MET A 1 5.45 22.58 19.22
C MET A 1 6.95 22.71 18.94
N PRO A 2 7.85 22.07 19.71
CA PRO A 2 9.24 21.92 19.28
C PRO A 2 9.29 21.15 17.95
N ALA A 3 10.25 21.45 17.07
CA ALA A 3 10.30 20.91 15.70
C ALA A 3 10.30 19.37 15.64
N ASP A 4 10.89 18.71 16.63
CA ASP A 4 10.97 17.24 16.69
C ASP A 4 9.65 16.55 17.04
N PHE A 5 8.58 17.30 17.34
CA PHE A 5 7.25 16.77 17.69
C PHE A 5 6.19 17.01 16.60
N GLU A 6 6.60 17.46 15.41
CA GLU A 6 5.67 17.57 14.28
C GLU A 6 5.29 16.16 13.77
N PHE A 7 3.99 15.87 13.77
CA PHE A 7 3.48 14.65 13.18
C PHE A 7 3.31 14.82 11.67
N PRO A 8 3.53 13.75 10.88
CA PRO A 8 3.17 13.76 9.47
C PRO A 8 1.64 13.76 9.35
N GLY A 9 1.06 14.95 9.16
CA GLY A 9 -0.37 15.14 8.89
C GLY A 9 -1.14 15.93 9.94
N GLU A 10 -2.42 16.18 9.66
CA GLU A 10 -3.28 17.07 10.45
C GLU A 10 -4.07 16.36 11.56
N ARG A 11 -3.98 15.02 11.64
CA ARG A 11 -4.77 14.18 12.55
C ARG A 11 -3.88 13.19 13.30
N VAL A 12 -4.20 12.99 14.58
CA VAL A 12 -3.53 12.05 15.49
C VAL A 12 -4.54 11.18 16.22
N LEU A 13 -4.15 9.97 16.59
CA LEU A 13 -4.86 9.13 17.55
C LEU A 13 -4.32 9.42 18.94
N ILE A 14 -5.21 9.57 19.91
CA ILE A 14 -4.86 9.82 21.32
C ILE A 14 -5.48 8.72 22.16
N HIS A 15 -4.67 7.98 22.90
CA HIS A 15 -5.15 6.96 23.82
C HIS A 15 -4.26 6.88 25.07
N ARG A 16 -4.76 6.19 26.11
CA ARG A 16 -4.08 6.03 27.39
C ARG A 16 -3.63 4.58 27.58
N GLU A 17 -2.37 4.39 27.94
CA GLU A 17 -1.82 3.09 28.33
C GLU A 17 -1.25 3.20 29.75
N GLY A 18 -2.01 2.68 30.72
CA GLY A 18 -1.68 2.83 32.14
C GLY A 18 -1.55 4.31 32.53
N SER A 19 -0.35 4.71 32.95
CA SER A 19 -0.04 6.11 33.30
C SER A 19 0.43 6.97 32.13
N ARG A 20 0.56 6.40 30.91
CA ARG A 20 1.06 7.10 29.72
C ARG A 20 -0.09 7.60 28.85
N LEU A 21 0.08 8.81 28.31
CA LEU A 21 -0.74 9.32 27.21
C LEU A 21 0.07 9.11 25.93
N ILE A 22 -0.47 8.33 25.01
CA ILE A 22 0.15 8.03 23.71
C ILE A 22 -0.55 8.89 22.65
N ILE A 23 0.27 9.55 21.83
CA ILE A 23 -0.15 10.36 20.70
C ILE A 23 0.61 9.82 19.49
N GLU A 24 -0.11 9.28 18.52
CA GLU A 24 0.46 8.71 17.30
C GLU A 24 -0.21 9.29 16.06
N PRO A 25 0.52 9.43 14.94
CA PRO A 25 -0.09 9.90 13.69
C PRO A 25 -1.13 8.89 13.22
N VAL A 26 -2.23 9.38 12.64
CA VAL A 26 -3.20 8.49 12.01
C VAL A 26 -2.49 7.73 10.88
N PRO A 27 -2.56 6.39 10.84
CA PRO A 27 -1.96 5.63 9.75
C PRO A 27 -2.51 6.11 8.41
N GLY A 28 -1.62 6.40 7.46
CA GLY A 28 -2.02 6.64 6.07
C GLY A 28 -2.77 5.44 5.48
N LYS A 29 -3.36 5.61 4.30
CA LYS A 29 -3.99 4.47 3.59
C LYS A 29 -2.96 3.35 3.48
N ARG A 30 -3.32 2.16 3.94
CA ARG A 30 -2.51 0.95 3.72
C ARG A 30 -2.41 0.71 2.22
N LEU A 31 -1.29 0.14 1.75
CA LEU A 31 -1.13 -0.22 0.34
C LEU A 31 -2.33 -1.07 -0.14
N SER A 32 -2.83 -1.98 0.69
CA SER A 32 -4.02 -2.78 0.37
C SER A 32 -5.28 -1.93 0.11
N ALA A 33 -5.50 -0.86 0.88
CA ALA A 33 -6.62 0.04 0.67
C ALA A 33 -6.47 0.84 -0.62
N VAL A 34 -5.25 1.27 -0.95
CA VAL A 34 -4.95 1.95 -2.22
C VAL A 34 -5.19 1.01 -3.40
N LEU A 35 -4.65 -0.21 -3.35
CA LEU A 35 -4.81 -1.21 -4.42
C LEU A 35 -6.27 -1.60 -4.64
N ALA A 36 -7.09 -1.65 -3.59
CA ALA A 36 -8.51 -1.96 -3.70
C ALA A 36 -9.34 -0.85 -4.38
N GLU A 37 -8.83 0.37 -4.41
CA GLU A 37 -9.46 1.53 -5.06
C GLU A 37 -8.97 1.74 -6.50
N LEU A 38 -8.02 0.95 -6.99
CA LEU A 38 -7.50 1.10 -8.35
C LEU A 38 -8.52 0.60 -9.38
N GLU A 39 -8.85 1.46 -10.32
CA GLU A 39 -9.59 1.08 -11.53
C GLU A 39 -8.71 0.26 -12.48
N PRO A 40 -9.31 -0.63 -13.30
CA PRO A 40 -8.58 -1.30 -14.35
C PRO A 40 -7.87 -0.31 -15.28
N LEU A 41 -6.65 -0.66 -15.70
CA LEU A 41 -5.92 0.12 -16.70
C LEU A 41 -6.67 0.10 -18.04
N PRO A 42 -6.60 1.18 -18.83
CA PRO A 42 -7.22 1.24 -20.13
C PRO A 42 -6.50 0.31 -21.13
N ALA A 43 -7.17 -0.02 -22.24
CA ALA A 43 -6.68 -1.02 -23.18
C ALA A 43 -5.37 -0.62 -23.87
N GLU A 44 -5.12 0.69 -24.05
CA GLU A 44 -3.86 1.21 -24.59
C GLU A 44 -2.63 0.93 -23.70
N ASP A 45 -2.84 0.70 -22.40
CA ASP A 45 -1.80 0.35 -21.43
C ASP A 45 -1.64 -1.18 -21.26
N ALA A 46 -2.37 -1.97 -22.05
CA ALA A 46 -2.23 -3.42 -22.01
C ALA A 46 -0.81 -3.84 -22.43
N PHE A 47 -0.26 -4.81 -21.71
CA PHE A 47 1.03 -5.40 -22.09
C PHE A 47 0.91 -6.04 -23.49
N PRO A 48 1.97 -5.95 -24.31
CA PRO A 48 2.01 -6.69 -25.56
C PRO A 48 1.95 -8.20 -25.30
N ASP A 49 1.43 -8.94 -26.27
CA ASP A 49 1.47 -10.40 -26.26
C ASP A 49 2.92 -10.88 -26.45
N ILE A 50 3.60 -11.14 -25.32
CA ILE A 50 4.99 -11.63 -25.28
C ILE A 50 5.09 -13.16 -25.36
N ASP A 51 3.96 -13.86 -25.24
CA ASP A 51 3.94 -15.32 -25.22
C ASP A 51 4.09 -15.92 -26.62
N ARG A 52 3.92 -15.12 -27.67
CA ARG A 52 4.02 -15.52 -29.09
C ARG A 52 5.30 -16.26 -29.45
N THR A 53 6.39 -15.96 -28.77
CA THR A 53 7.71 -16.55 -29.03
C THR A 53 8.17 -17.48 -27.91
N LEU A 54 7.38 -17.62 -26.84
CA LEU A 54 7.73 -18.50 -25.75
C LEU A 54 7.57 -19.95 -26.17
N LEU A 55 8.58 -20.74 -25.81
CA LEU A 55 8.45 -22.19 -25.85
C LEU A 55 7.42 -22.63 -24.80
N PRO A 56 6.74 -23.77 -25.00
CA PRO A 56 5.84 -24.33 -24.01
C PRO A 56 6.51 -24.41 -22.63
N ALA A 57 5.74 -24.13 -21.57
CA ALA A 57 6.20 -24.34 -20.21
C ALA A 57 6.66 -25.80 -20.05
N ARG A 58 7.74 -26.01 -19.30
CA ARG A 58 8.20 -27.37 -19.00
C ARG A 58 7.20 -28.03 -18.06
N ASP A 59 6.93 -29.31 -18.29
CA ASP A 59 6.21 -30.13 -17.33
C ASP A 59 6.95 -30.14 -15.99
N ILE A 60 6.18 -30.04 -14.91
CA ILE A 60 6.65 -30.13 -13.52
C ILE A 60 5.91 -31.30 -12.86
N ASP A 61 6.68 -32.22 -12.30
CA ASP A 61 6.17 -33.31 -11.45
C ASP A 61 5.90 -32.73 -10.04
N LEU A 62 4.66 -32.84 -9.57
CA LEU A 62 4.18 -32.34 -8.27
C LEU A 62 4.10 -33.44 -7.22
#